data_AF-A0A2M8G8X2-F1
#
_entry.id   AF-A0A2M8G8X2-F1
#
_cell.length_a   1.000
_cell.length_b   1.000
_cell.length_c   1.000
_cell.angle_alpha   90.00
_cell.angle_beta   90.00
_cell.angle_gamma   90.00
#
_symmetry.space_group_name_H-M   'P 1'
#
loop_
_entity.id
_entity.type
_entity.pdbx_description
1 polymer ?
#
loop_
_entity_poly.entity_id
_entity_poly.type
_entity_poly.pdbx_seq_one_letter_code
_entity_poly.pdbx_strand_id
1 'polypeptide(L)' 'MFLLDTKIFDYEADMHPNGEYYLTSALSKMLKAGHKVYAVKSTLWLPIGYPEDIGKAEKKLLEFNI' A
#
# COMPACT_ATOMS: atom_id res chain seq x y z
N MET A 1 -1.89 -2.88 0.22
CA MET A 1 -3.13 -2.29 0.76
C MET A 1 -2.99 -2.20 2.26
N PHE A 2 -3.40 -1.09 2.87
CA PHE A 2 -3.31 -0.86 4.30
C PHE A 2 -4.73 -0.74 4.88
N LEU A 3 -4.94 -1.32 6.07
CA LEU A 3 -6.10 -1.05 6.91
C LEU A 3 -5.59 -0.35 8.17
N LEU A 4 -5.90 0.93 8.30
CA LEU A 4 -5.39 1.81 9.35
C LEU A 4 -6.57 2.43 10.09
N ASP A 5 -6.43 2.61 11.39
CA ASP A 5 -7.37 3.41 12.18
C ASP A 5 -6.94 4.89 12.21
N THR A 6 -7.68 5.71 12.94
CA THR A 6 -7.44 7.16 13.02
C THR A 6 -6.12 7.54 13.68
N LYS A 7 -5.44 6.62 14.38
CA LYS A 7 -4.16 6.92 15.04
C LYS A 7 -3.05 7.22 14.04
N ILE A 8 -3.19 6.82 12.78
CA ILE A 8 -2.23 7.18 11.73
C ILE A 8 -2.07 8.71 11.60
N PHE A 9 -3.11 9.49 11.89
CA PHE A 9 -3.08 10.94 11.79
C PHE A 9 -2.26 11.62 12.91
N ASP A 10 -1.91 10.89 13.98
CA ASP A 10 -0.99 11.39 15.01
C ASP A 10 0.48 11.42 14.52
N TYR A 11 0.76 10.83 13.34
CA TYR A 11 2.09 10.68 12.78
C TYR A 11 2.22 11.39 11.43
N GLU A 12 2.73 12.61 11.44
CA GLU A 12 2.97 13.35 10.19
C GLU A 12 4.00 12.64 9.30
N ALA A 13 3.72 12.58 8.00
CA ALA A 13 4.68 12.09 7.02
C ALA A 13 5.87 13.06 6.89
N ASP A 14 7.07 12.53 6.71
CA ASP A 14 8.24 13.33 6.36
C ASP A 14 8.18 13.77 4.90
N MET A 15 8.62 15.00 4.62
CA MET A 15 8.83 15.49 3.26
C MET A 15 10.11 14.88 2.70
N HIS A 16 10.01 14.19 1.56
CA HIS A 16 11.15 13.60 0.87
C HIS A 16 11.84 14.61 -0.07
N PRO A 17 13.09 14.37 -0.53
CA PRO A 17 13.84 15.30 -1.38
C PRO A 17 13.14 15.70 -2.69
N ASN A 18 12.20 14.88 -3.16
CA ASN A 18 11.37 15.17 -4.34
C ASN A 18 10.11 16.00 -4.01
N GLY A 19 9.94 16.44 -2.77
CA GLY A 19 8.80 17.24 -2.31
C GLY A 19 7.56 16.42 -1.94
N GLU A 20 7.61 15.10 -2.00
CA GLU A 20 6.47 14.23 -1.69
C GLU A 20 6.42 13.83 -0.22
N TYR A 21 5.20 13.61 0.28
CA TYR A 21 4.92 13.07 1.60
C TYR A 21 4.43 11.64 1.46
N TYR A 22 5.19 10.68 1.98
CA TYR A 22 4.84 9.26 1.84
C TYR A 22 4.12 8.71 3.05
N LEU A 23 3.05 7.95 2.81
CA LEU A 23 2.35 7.19 3.85
C LEU A 23 3.31 6.28 4.63
N THR A 24 4.37 5.77 3.98
CA THR A 24 5.36 4.89 4.61
C THR A 24 6.19 5.57 5.69
N SER A 25 6.45 6.88 5.62
CA SER A 25 7.18 7.59 6.68
C SER A 25 6.29 7.78 7.92
N ALA A 26 5.01 8.14 7.74
CA ALA A 26 4.02 8.16 8.81
C ALA A 26 3.85 6.77 9.48
N LEU A 27 3.70 5.71 8.67
CA LEU A 27 3.63 4.32 9.16
C LEU A 27 4.89 3.90 9.93
N SER A 28 6.08 4.31 9.47
CA SER A 28 7.34 4.02 10.15
C SER A 28 7.41 4.67 11.52
N LYS A 29 6.95 5.92 11.65
CA LYS A 29 6.84 6.61 12.95
C LYS A 29 5.85 5.91 13.88
N MET A 30 4.69 5.53 13.36
CA MET A 30 3.67 4.76 14.11
C MET A 30 4.24 3.42 14.64
N LEU A 31 4.98 2.68 13.80
CA LEU A 31 5.66 1.45 14.19
C LEU A 31 6.70 1.69 15.29
N LYS A 32 7.54 2.73 15.15
CA LYS A 32 8.56 3.09 16.14
C LYS A 32 7.96 3.52 17.48
N ALA A 33 6.75 4.09 17.47
CA ALA A 33 6.00 4.43 18.67
C ALA A 33 5.39 3.21 19.39
N GLY A 34 5.56 2.00 18.84
CA GLY A 34 5.16 0.74 19.49
C GLY A 34 3.79 0.21 19.07
N HIS A 35 3.15 0.80 18.06
CA HIS A 35 1.92 0.24 17.51
C HIS A 35 2.18 -1.08 16.79
N LYS A 36 1.33 -2.07 17.05
CA LYS A 36 1.41 -3.37 16.39
C LYS A 36 0.81 -3.28 14.99
N VAL A 37 1.57 -3.69 13.99
CA VAL A 37 1.11 -3.86 12.61
C VAL A 37 1.32 -5.32 12.23
N TYR A 38 0.34 -5.88 11.52
CA TYR A 38 0.38 -7.26 11.07
C TYR A 38 0.45 -7.31 9.55
N ALA A 39 1.41 -8.04 9.00
CA ALA A 39 1.48 -8.30 7.58
C ALA A 39 0.52 -9.46 7.24
N VAL A 40 -0.54 -9.15 6.49
CA VAL A 40 -1.49 -10.15 6.00
C VAL A 40 -1.17 -10.46 4.54
N LYS A 41 -0.95 -11.74 4.23
CA LYS A 41 -0.63 -12.19 2.87
C LYS A 41 -1.87 -12.03 1.98
N SER A 42 -1.75 -11.26 0.91
CA SER A 42 -2.78 -11.21 -0.15
C SER A 42 -2.75 -12.50 -0.97
N THR A 43 -3.92 -12.94 -1.41
CA THR A 43 -4.08 -14.08 -2.35
C THR A 43 -3.85 -13.65 -3.80
N LEU A 44 -4.13 -12.39 -4.12
CA LEU A 44 -3.99 -11.84 -5.46
C LEU A 44 -3.50 -10.38 -5.40
N TRP A 45 -2.57 -10.04 -6.28
CA TRP A 45 -2.18 -8.66 -6.54
C TRP A 45 -1.91 -8.52 -8.04
N LEU A 46 -2.66 -7.64 -8.69
CA LEU A 46 -2.53 -7.32 -10.12
C LEU A 46 -1.95 -5.90 -10.23
N PRO A 47 -0.62 -5.74 -10.27
CA PRO A 47 -0.01 -4.42 -10.41
C PRO A 47 -0.23 -3.89 -11.84
N ILE A 48 -0.60 -2.61 -11.95
CA ILE A 48 -0.71 -1.89 -13.22
C ILE A 48 0.31 -0.76 -13.16
N GLY A 49 1.43 -0.92 -13.88
CA GLY A 49 2.48 0.10 -13.98
C GLY A 49 2.54 0.75 -15.36
N TYR A 50 2.16 0.00 -16.39
CA TYR A 50 2.17 0.44 -17.79
C TYR A 50 0.86 0.06 -18.50
N PRO A 51 0.52 0.70 -19.64
CA PRO A 51 -0.70 0.40 -20.39
C PRO A 51 -0.85 -1.08 -20.75
N GLU A 52 0.25 -1.78 -21.05
CA GLU A 52 0.24 -3.20 -21.45
C GLU A 52 -0.13 -4.14 -20.29
N ASP A 53 -0.04 -3.68 -19.03
CA ASP A 53 -0.41 -4.49 -17.86
C ASP A 53 -1.91 -4.72 -17.75
N ILE A 54 -2.73 -3.86 -18.39
CA ILE A 54 -4.19 -3.99 -18.40
C ILE A 54 -4.60 -5.32 -19.02
N GLY A 55 -4.11 -5.63 -20.23
CA GLY A 55 -4.46 -6.89 -20.90
C GLY A 55 -3.99 -8.14 -20.15
N LYS A 56 -2.86 -8.05 -19.41
CA LYS A 56 -2.39 -9.13 -18.54
C LYS A 56 -3.33 -9.31 -17.35
N ALA A 57 -3.78 -8.22 -16.73
CA ALA A 57 -4.70 -8.24 -15.61
C ALA A 57 -6.08 -8.78 -16.02
N GLU A 58 -6.62 -8.35 -17.17
CA GLU A 58 -7.87 -8.86 -17.73
C GLU A 58 -7.81 -10.36 -17.98
N LYS A 59 -6.77 -10.85 -18.65
CA LYS A 59 -6.55 -12.28 -18.85
C LYS A 59 -6.52 -13.03 -17.52
N LYS A 60 -5.82 -12.45 -16.53
CA LYS A 60 -5.69 -13.08 -15.21
C LYS A 60 -7.03 -13.15 -14.46
N LEU A 61 -7.87 -12.12 -14.56
CA LEU A 61 -9.22 -12.12 -13.99
C LEU A 61 -10.12 -13.20 -14.62
N LEU A 62 -10.06 -13.36 -15.95
CA LEU A 62 -10.80 -14.42 -16.65
C LEU A 62 -10.37 -15.83 -16.23
N GLU A 63 -9.07 -16.06 -15.95
CA GLU A 63 -8.58 -17.34 -15.42
C GLU A 63 -9.13 -17.66 -14.02
N PHE A 64 -9.44 -16.64 -13.22
CA PHE A 64 -9.98 -16.81 -11.87
C PHE A 64 -11.51 -16.91 -11.82
N ASN A 65 -12.20 -16.78 -12.95
CA ASN A 65 -13.66 -16.88 -13.05
C ASN A 65 -14.40 -15.88 -12.13
N ILE A 66 -13.82 -14.68 -11.96
CA ILE A 66 -14.36 -13.55 -11.19
C ILE A 66 -15.09 -12.61 -12.13
#